data_AF-A0A947BDD1-F1
#
_entry.id   AF-A0A947BDD1-F1
#
_cell.length_a   1.000
_cell.length_b   1.000
_cell.length_c   1.000
_cell.angle_alpha   90.00
_cell.angle_beta   90.00
_cell.angle_gamma   90.00
#
_symmetry.space_group_name_H-M   'P 1'
#
loop_
_entity.id
_entity.type
_entity.pdbx_description
1 polymer ?
#
loop_
_entity_poly.entity_id
_entity_poly.type
_entity_poly.pdbx_seq_one_letter_code
_entity_poly.pdbx_strand_id
1 'polypeptide(L)'
;WQDTLCEDEELADKFGVDFDFKVPEGVPLVCEDESVHFSSVLALHRSSGTIHVDDTLVYLDKGFPLSLLAMIRRIDFHPTLAKALEPRAGAADAFREWAIALGTDWAQAKRIAAAHNAVRELETEEFPTLVGEALGRVKSVLENHRFEYG
;
A
#
# COMPACT_ATOMS: atom_id res chain seq x y z
N TRP A 1 -27.25 5.14 -11.46
CA TRP A 1 -26.69 4.33 -10.38
C TRP A 1 -27.21 2.90 -10.53
N GLN A 2 -26.41 1.90 -10.17
CA GLN A 2 -26.86 0.50 -10.12
C GLN A 2 -27.58 0.26 -8.79
N ASP A 3 -28.42 -0.78 -8.72
CA ASP A 3 -29.16 -1.11 -7.50
C ASP A 3 -28.29 -1.82 -6.45
N THR A 4 -27.36 -2.67 -6.88
CA THR A 4 -26.38 -3.33 -6.01
C THR A 4 -25.36 -2.33 -5.46
N LEU A 5 -25.19 -2.32 -4.14
CA LEU A 5 -24.29 -1.45 -3.37
C LEU A 5 -22.95 -2.13 -3.06
N CYS A 6 -21.98 -1.37 -2.55
CA CYS A 6 -20.65 -1.90 -2.20
C CYS A 6 -20.68 -2.84 -0.99
N GLU A 7 -21.63 -2.61 -0.10
CA GLU A 7 -21.90 -3.39 1.11
C GLU A 7 -22.67 -4.69 0.84
N ASP A 8 -23.23 -4.87 -0.36
CA ASP A 8 -24.03 -6.04 -0.68
C ASP A 8 -23.16 -7.28 -0.91
N GLU A 9 -23.56 -8.41 -0.31
CA GLU A 9 -22.91 -9.71 -0.52
C GLU A 9 -22.88 -10.10 -2.01
N GLU A 10 -23.88 -9.69 -2.79
CA GLU A 10 -23.93 -9.91 -4.24
C GLU A 10 -22.70 -9.33 -4.96
N LEU A 11 -22.22 -8.15 -4.51
CA LEU A 11 -21.03 -7.54 -5.08
C LEU A 11 -19.77 -8.32 -4.70
N ALA A 12 -19.69 -8.73 -3.44
CA ALA A 12 -18.57 -9.53 -2.92
C ALA A 12 -18.47 -10.88 -3.64
N ASP A 13 -19.59 -11.57 -3.85
CA ASP A 13 -19.64 -12.83 -4.59
C ASP A 13 -19.23 -12.66 -6.05
N LYS A 14 -19.65 -11.55 -6.66
CA LYS A 14 -19.36 -11.26 -8.06
C LYS A 14 -17.87 -10.99 -8.31
N PHE A 15 -17.19 -10.28 -7.42
CA PHE A 15 -15.81 -9.83 -7.63
C PHE A 15 -14.77 -10.55 -6.78
N GLY A 16 -15.15 -11.21 -5.68
CA GLY A 16 -14.23 -11.89 -4.75
C GLY A 16 -13.51 -13.09 -5.36
N VAL A 17 -14.04 -13.66 -6.44
CA VAL A 17 -13.34 -14.70 -7.21
C VAL A 17 -12.15 -14.15 -7.99
N ASP A 18 -12.27 -12.91 -8.48
CA ASP A 18 -11.26 -12.28 -9.35
C ASP A 18 -10.27 -11.42 -8.58
N PHE A 19 -10.72 -10.85 -7.46
CA PHE A 19 -9.96 -9.88 -6.68
C PHE A 19 -9.67 -10.36 -5.26
N ASP A 20 -8.52 -9.96 -4.75
CA ASP A 20 -8.22 -9.95 -3.31
C ASP A 20 -8.05 -8.50 -2.87
N PHE A 21 -8.64 -8.13 -1.73
CA PHE A 21 -8.58 -6.76 -1.23
C PHE A 21 -7.86 -6.69 0.11
N LYS A 22 -7.06 -5.65 0.29
CA LYS A 22 -6.39 -5.34 1.56
C LYS A 22 -6.50 -3.84 1.83
N VAL A 23 -6.73 -3.48 3.09
CA VAL A 23 -6.73 -2.10 3.57
C VAL A 23 -5.65 -1.98 4.63
N PRO A 24 -4.80 -0.94 4.61
CA PRO A 24 -3.80 -0.69 5.65
C PRO A 24 -4.40 -0.68 7.06
N GLU A 25 -3.75 -1.38 7.98
CA GLU A 25 -4.10 -1.33 9.40
C GLU A 25 -3.29 -0.26 10.14
N GLY A 26 -3.81 0.22 11.28
CA GLY A 26 -3.14 1.25 12.08
C GLY A 26 -3.23 2.67 11.49
N VAL A 27 -4.00 2.84 10.42
CA VAL A 27 -4.33 4.12 9.78
C VAL A 27 -5.83 4.10 9.46
N PRO A 28 -6.52 5.26 9.44
CA PRO A 28 -7.90 5.29 8.98
C PRO A 28 -7.95 5.19 7.45
N LEU A 29 -8.95 4.49 6.91
CA LEU A 29 -9.17 4.41 5.46
C LEU A 29 -9.39 5.81 4.85
N VAL A 30 -10.11 6.67 5.57
CA VAL A 30 -10.34 8.07 5.19
C VAL A 30 -9.83 8.94 6.33
N CYS A 31 -8.78 9.71 6.07
CA CYS A 31 -8.22 10.66 7.04
C CYS A 31 -9.14 11.89 7.16
N GLU A 32 -9.28 12.44 8.37
CA GLU A 32 -10.04 13.68 8.59
C GLU A 32 -9.35 14.90 7.96
N ASP A 33 -8.02 14.92 7.96
CA ASP A 33 -7.21 15.92 7.25
C ASP A 33 -7.20 15.57 5.76
N GLU A 34 -7.93 16.34 4.96
CA GLU A 34 -8.01 16.18 3.50
C GLU A 34 -6.65 16.28 2.79
N SER A 35 -5.59 16.78 3.44
CA SER A 35 -4.23 16.79 2.88
C SER A 35 -3.46 15.49 3.08
N VAL A 36 -4.03 14.53 3.82
CA VAL A 36 -3.43 13.22 4.11
C VAL A 36 -4.03 12.16 3.21
N HIS A 37 -3.33 11.86 2.12
CA HIS A 37 -3.64 10.76 1.21
C HIS A 37 -2.62 9.65 1.46
N PHE A 38 -3.03 8.59 2.17
CA PHE A 38 -2.14 7.46 2.46
C PHE A 38 -2.88 6.12 2.31
N SER A 39 -4.01 5.99 3.01
CA SER A 39 -4.75 4.74 3.03
C SER A 39 -5.64 4.62 1.80
N SER A 40 -5.45 3.53 1.04
CA SER A 40 -6.30 3.15 -0.08
C SER A 40 -6.79 1.71 0.09
N VAL A 41 -7.83 1.33 -0.65
CA VAL A 41 -8.17 -0.09 -0.83
C VAL A 41 -7.24 -0.64 -1.91
N LEU A 42 -6.34 -1.54 -1.54
CA LEU A 42 -5.48 -2.22 -2.48
C LEU A 42 -6.23 -3.42 -3.07
N ALA A 43 -6.01 -3.69 -4.35
CA ALA A 43 -6.65 -4.80 -5.04
C ALA A 43 -5.64 -5.62 -5.84
N LEU A 44 -5.56 -6.93 -5.57
CA LEU A 44 -4.87 -7.88 -6.44
C LEU A 44 -5.89 -8.50 -7.40
N HIS A 45 -5.74 -8.26 -8.70
CA HIS A 45 -6.44 -9.02 -9.72
C HIS A 45 -5.71 -10.35 -9.94
N ARG A 46 -6.32 -11.46 -9.52
CA ARG A 46 -5.68 -12.79 -9.46
C ARG A 46 -5.25 -13.30 -10.82
N SER A 47 -6.10 -13.14 -11.83
CA SER A 47 -5.86 -13.65 -13.20
C SER A 47 -4.64 -13.00 -13.86
N SER A 48 -4.50 -11.66 -13.74
CA SER A 48 -3.33 -10.96 -14.30
C SER A 48 -2.14 -10.88 -13.34
N GLY A 49 -2.34 -11.18 -12.05
CA GLY A 49 -1.32 -10.98 -11.01
C GLY A 49 -0.97 -9.50 -10.80
N THR A 50 -1.91 -8.59 -11.05
CA THR A 50 -1.68 -7.14 -10.96
C THR A 50 -2.18 -6.60 -9.63
N ILE A 51 -1.31 -5.91 -8.90
CA ILE A 51 -1.69 -5.18 -7.69
C ILE A 51 -1.97 -3.73 -8.06
N HIS A 52 -3.16 -3.24 -7.76
CA HIS A 52 -3.49 -1.82 -7.74
C HIS A 52 -3.24 -1.30 -6.33
N VAL A 53 -2.30 -0.35 -6.21
CA VAL A 53 -1.82 0.14 -4.91
C VAL A 53 -2.21 1.58 -4.60
N ASP A 54 -2.68 2.30 -5.62
CA ASP A 54 -3.09 3.70 -5.53
C ASP A 54 -2.03 4.58 -4.83
N ASP A 55 -2.39 5.34 -3.80
CA ASP A 55 -1.46 6.20 -3.06
C ASP A 55 -0.74 5.48 -1.93
N THR A 56 -1.18 4.31 -1.45
CA THR A 56 -0.52 3.64 -0.32
C THR A 56 0.94 3.28 -0.61
N LEU A 57 1.22 2.83 -1.85
CA LEU A 57 2.57 2.59 -2.35
C LEU A 57 2.86 3.47 -3.56
N VAL A 58 3.93 4.24 -3.47
CA VAL A 58 4.37 5.14 -4.53
C VAL A 58 5.51 4.47 -5.30
N TYR A 59 5.41 4.54 -6.63
CA TYR A 59 6.50 4.22 -7.54
C TYR A 59 6.82 5.43 -8.41
N LEU A 60 8.05 5.93 -8.38
CA LEU A 60 8.46 7.06 -9.20
C LEU A 60 9.45 6.60 -10.26
N ASP A 61 9.07 6.64 -11.53
CA ASP A 61 10.01 6.54 -12.65
C ASP A 61 10.04 7.87 -13.40
N LYS A 62 11.17 8.59 -13.28
CA LYS A 62 11.39 9.88 -13.92
C LYS A 62 12.65 9.82 -14.76
N GLY A 63 12.62 10.47 -15.93
CA GLY A 63 13.76 10.55 -16.84
C GLY A 63 14.93 11.37 -16.27
N PHE A 64 16.02 11.41 -17.03
CA PHE A 64 17.19 12.23 -16.68
C PHE A 64 16.82 13.73 -16.61
N PRO A 65 17.32 14.50 -15.63
CA PRO A 65 18.31 14.11 -14.61
C PRO A 65 17.71 13.58 -13.30
N LEU A 66 16.38 13.63 -13.12
CA LEU A 66 15.70 13.19 -11.90
C LEU A 66 15.96 11.71 -11.59
N SER A 67 16.24 10.90 -12.61
CA SER A 67 16.61 9.48 -12.48
C SER A 67 17.80 9.19 -11.56
N LEU A 68 18.62 10.20 -11.22
CA LEU A 68 19.78 10.05 -10.32
C LEU A 68 19.41 10.10 -8.84
N LEU A 69 18.18 10.49 -8.50
CA LEU A 69 17.73 10.55 -7.12
C LEU A 69 17.46 9.13 -6.61
N ALA A 70 17.92 8.83 -5.38
CA ALA A 70 17.78 7.51 -4.77
C ALA A 70 16.33 7.04 -4.60
N MET A 71 15.35 7.95 -4.70
CA MET A 71 13.91 7.71 -4.62
C MET A 71 13.26 7.25 -5.93
N ILE A 72 14.01 7.20 -7.02
CA ILE A 72 13.50 6.76 -8.33
C ILE A 72 13.63 5.24 -8.46
N ARG A 73 12.67 4.62 -9.16
CA ARG A 73 12.58 3.19 -9.50
C ARG A 73 12.48 2.22 -8.33
N ARG A 74 12.07 2.72 -7.16
CA ARG A 74 11.73 1.91 -5.99
C ARG A 74 10.29 2.14 -5.57
N ILE A 75 9.78 1.19 -4.78
CA ILE A 75 8.47 1.28 -4.14
C ILE A 75 8.66 1.86 -2.74
N ASP A 76 7.88 2.85 -2.37
CA ASP A 76 7.88 3.44 -1.03
C ASP A 76 6.45 3.60 -0.51
N PHE A 77 6.29 3.59 0.81
CA PHE A 77 5.07 4.09 1.43
C PHE A 77 4.94 5.59 1.21
N HIS A 78 3.72 6.08 1.03
CA HIS A 78 3.51 7.49 0.77
C HIS A 78 4.00 8.38 1.91
N PRO A 79 4.61 9.56 1.62
CA PRO A 79 5.25 10.41 2.63
C PRO A 79 4.34 10.87 3.78
N THR A 80 3.03 10.85 3.58
CA THR A 80 2.03 11.26 4.60
C THR A 80 1.75 10.17 5.64
N LEU A 81 2.38 8.99 5.57
CA LEU A 81 2.21 7.90 6.55
C LEU A 81 2.31 8.40 8.00
N ALA A 82 3.29 9.24 8.31
CA ALA A 82 3.50 9.76 9.67
C ALA A 82 2.27 10.49 10.23
N LYS A 83 1.49 11.14 9.35
CA LYS A 83 0.25 11.83 9.71
C LYS A 83 -0.97 10.91 9.69
N ALA A 84 -0.89 9.80 8.95
CA ALA A 84 -1.99 8.85 8.81
C ALA A 84 -2.05 7.84 9.95
N LEU A 85 -0.94 7.57 10.64
CA LEU A 85 -0.92 6.66 11.79
C LEU A 85 -1.90 7.15 12.86
N GLU A 86 -2.81 6.27 13.27
CA GLU A 86 -3.78 6.60 14.30
C GLU A 86 -3.06 6.97 15.62
N PRO A 87 -3.48 8.03 16.33
CA PRO A 87 -2.82 8.51 17.54
C PRO A 87 -3.16 7.62 18.76
N ARG A 88 -2.81 6.34 18.66
CA ARG A 88 -3.05 5.31 19.68
C ARG A 88 -1.91 4.29 19.73
N ALA A 89 -1.79 3.64 20.88
CA ALA A 89 -0.87 2.53 21.07
C ALA A 89 -1.09 1.42 20.03
N GLY A 90 0.01 0.82 19.58
CA GLY A 90 0.01 -0.31 18.63
C GLY A 90 -0.39 0.01 17.18
N ALA A 91 -0.67 1.26 16.81
CA ALA A 91 -1.01 1.60 15.41
C ALA A 91 0.17 1.34 14.47
N ALA A 92 1.38 1.75 14.85
CA ALA A 92 2.59 1.49 14.08
C ALA A 92 2.90 -0.02 13.92
N ASP A 93 2.55 -0.84 14.91
CA ASP A 93 2.74 -2.29 14.85
C ASP A 93 1.70 -2.97 13.97
N ALA A 94 0.43 -2.58 14.09
CA ALA A 94 -0.63 -3.05 13.18
C ALA A 94 -0.27 -2.73 11.73
N PHE A 95 0.19 -1.51 11.45
CA PHE A 95 0.66 -1.13 10.11
C PHE A 95 1.82 -1.99 9.63
N ARG A 96 2.84 -2.22 10.47
CA ARG A 96 4.00 -3.05 10.11
C ARG A 96 3.59 -4.49 9.80
N GLU A 97 2.77 -5.10 10.65
CA GLU A 97 2.32 -6.49 10.47
C GLU A 97 1.43 -6.63 9.24
N TRP A 98 0.53 -5.67 9.02
CA TRP A 98 -0.26 -5.59 7.79
C TRP A 98 0.65 -5.55 6.54
N ALA A 99 1.67 -4.70 6.54
CA ALA A 99 2.57 -4.58 5.40
C ALA A 99 3.37 -5.87 5.14
N ILE A 100 3.81 -6.55 6.20
CA ILE A 100 4.48 -7.86 6.07
C ILE A 100 3.51 -8.89 5.46
N ALA A 101 2.29 -8.97 6.00
CA ALA A 101 1.26 -9.87 5.50
C ALA A 101 0.91 -9.58 4.04
N LEU A 102 0.79 -8.30 3.65
CA LEU A 102 0.59 -7.87 2.27
C LEU A 102 1.67 -8.44 1.33
N GLY A 103 2.93 -8.27 1.71
CA GLY A 103 4.06 -8.79 0.94
C GLY A 103 4.01 -10.30 0.80
N THR A 104 3.73 -11.02 1.89
CA THR A 104 3.64 -12.49 1.90
C THR A 104 2.45 -13.03 1.12
N ASP A 105 1.25 -12.50 1.37
CA ASP A 105 0.01 -12.98 0.75
C ASP A 105 0.02 -12.78 -0.76
N TRP A 106 0.63 -11.69 -1.24
CA TRP A 106 0.70 -11.34 -2.65
C TRP A 106 2.09 -11.57 -3.25
N ALA A 107 2.88 -12.50 -2.68
CA ALA A 107 4.26 -12.76 -3.12
C ALA A 107 4.39 -13.16 -4.60
N GLN A 108 3.35 -13.76 -5.17
CA GLN A 108 3.31 -14.23 -6.57
C GLN A 108 2.79 -13.16 -7.55
N ALA A 109 2.61 -11.91 -7.10
CA ALA A 109 2.22 -10.82 -7.98
C ALA A 109 3.26 -10.58 -9.08
N LYS A 110 2.76 -10.20 -10.26
CA LYS A 110 3.57 -10.00 -11.47
C LYS A 110 3.83 -8.53 -11.77
N ARG A 111 2.99 -7.63 -11.26
CA ARG A 111 3.14 -6.18 -11.50
C ARG A 111 2.38 -5.35 -10.49
N ILE A 112 2.78 -4.09 -10.40
CA ILE A 112 2.16 -3.08 -9.55
C ILE A 112 1.74 -1.90 -10.42
N ALA A 113 0.48 -1.52 -10.31
CA ALA A 113 -0.08 -0.32 -10.88
C ALA A 113 -0.26 0.73 -9.78
N ALA A 114 0.66 1.69 -9.73
CA ALA A 114 0.61 2.82 -8.80
C ALA A 114 -0.10 4.02 -9.45
N ALA A 115 -0.79 4.85 -8.65
CA ALA A 115 -1.45 6.07 -9.13
C ALA A 115 -0.45 7.04 -9.77
N HIS A 116 0.76 7.07 -9.23
CA HIS A 116 1.86 7.87 -9.75
C HIS A 116 2.77 7.04 -10.68
N ASN A 117 2.85 7.48 -11.93
CA ASN A 117 3.99 7.32 -12.85
C ASN A 117 4.42 5.95 -13.39
N ALA A 118 3.73 4.82 -13.17
CA ALA A 118 3.69 3.67 -14.13
C ALA A 118 3.17 2.36 -13.51
N VAL A 119 2.97 1.38 -14.40
CA VAL A 119 3.01 -0.04 -14.07
C VAL A 119 4.46 -0.50 -13.94
N ARG A 120 4.83 -1.12 -12.82
CA ARG A 120 6.12 -1.77 -12.61
C ARG A 120 5.94 -3.28 -12.70
N GLU A 121 6.62 -3.93 -13.63
CA GLU A 121 6.71 -5.40 -13.64
C GLU A 121 7.55 -5.88 -12.45
N LEU A 122 7.23 -7.08 -11.96
CA LEU A 122 7.89 -7.73 -10.83
C LEU A 122 8.59 -8.99 -11.31
N GLU A 123 9.78 -9.23 -10.79
CA GLU A 123 10.37 -10.56 -10.83
C GLU A 123 9.62 -11.50 -9.87
N THR A 124 9.80 -12.82 -10.06
CA THR A 124 9.14 -13.82 -9.20
C THR A 124 9.55 -13.61 -7.74
N GLU A 125 8.56 -13.50 -6.85
CA GLU A 125 8.77 -13.28 -5.41
C GLU A 125 9.53 -11.99 -5.06
N GLU A 126 9.54 -11.00 -5.95
CA GLU A 126 10.18 -9.71 -5.71
C GLU A 126 9.39 -8.84 -4.73
N PHE A 127 8.05 -8.91 -4.76
CA PHE A 127 7.17 -8.02 -3.99
C PHE A 127 7.42 -8.02 -2.47
N PRO A 128 7.53 -9.17 -1.77
CA PRO A 128 7.83 -9.18 -0.34
C PRO A 128 9.12 -8.44 0.01
N THR A 129 10.15 -8.58 -0.84
CA THR A 129 11.44 -7.90 -0.67
C THR A 129 11.27 -6.38 -0.77
N LEU A 130 10.56 -5.90 -1.79
CA LEU A 130 10.31 -4.47 -1.99
C LEU A 130 9.52 -3.85 -0.83
N VAL A 131 8.52 -4.57 -0.31
CA VAL A 131 7.75 -4.13 0.86
C VAL A 131 8.63 -4.09 2.12
N GLY A 132 9.46 -5.11 2.33
CA GLY A 132 10.42 -5.14 3.44
C GLY A 132 11.41 -3.98 3.40
N GLU A 133 11.92 -3.64 2.20
CA GLU A 133 12.79 -2.48 2.01
C GLU A 133 12.05 -1.15 2.27
N ALA A 134 10.80 -1.02 1.82
CA ALA A 134 9.97 0.16 2.09
C ALA A 134 9.71 0.32 3.60
N LEU A 135 9.43 -0.77 4.31
CA LEU A 135 9.33 -0.80 5.78
C LEU A 135 10.63 -0.34 6.45
N GLY A 136 11.77 -0.82 5.95
CA GLY A 136 13.08 -0.40 6.44
C GLY A 136 13.31 1.11 6.34
N ARG A 137 12.78 1.76 5.29
CA ARG A 137 12.91 3.20 5.07
C ARG A 137 11.98 4.03 5.95
N VAL A 138 10.80 3.53 6.30
CA VAL A 138 9.87 4.21 7.24
C VAL A 138 10.09 3.82 8.70
N LYS A 139 11.12 3.02 9.00
CA LYS A 139 11.40 2.53 10.36
C LYS A 139 11.40 3.65 11.42
N SER A 140 12.06 4.77 11.16
CA SER A 140 12.12 5.90 12.10
C SER A 140 10.76 6.56 12.33
N VAL A 141 9.89 6.59 11.31
CA VAL A 141 8.50 7.07 11.45
C VAL A 141 7.73 6.18 12.42
N LEU A 142 7.83 4.86 12.24
CA LEU A 142 7.16 3.90 13.12
C LEU A 142 7.73 3.93 14.55
N GLU A 143 9.04 4.06 14.71
CA GLU A 143 9.69 4.16 16.03
C GLU A 143 9.31 5.44 16.76
N ASN A 144 9.25 6.58 16.07
CA ASN A 144 8.80 7.84 16.66
C ASN A 144 7.34 7.75 17.11
N HIS A 145 6.47 7.14 16.31
CA HIS A 145 5.07 6.94 16.67
C HIS A 145 4.92 6.06 17.91
N ARG A 146 5.63 4.92 17.99
CA ARG A 146 5.67 4.09 19.21
C ARG A 146 6.14 4.88 20.43
N PHE A 147 7.20 5.68 20.28
CA PHE A 147 7.70 6.49 21.38
C PHE A 147 6.64 7.48 21.91
N GLU A 148 5.83 8.06 21.03
CA GLU A 148 4.82 9.05 21.39
C GLU A 148 3.52 8.42 21.94
N TYR A 149 3.07 7.29 21.37
CA TYR A 149 1.73 6.74 21.63
C TYR A 149 1.70 5.37 22.34
N GLY A 150 2.83 4.67 22.45
CA GLY A 150 2.92 3.32 23.04
C GLY A 150 3.12 2.22 22.01
#